data_AF-A0A7W1LGY5-F1
#
_entry.id   AF-A0A7W1LGY5-F1
#
_cell.length_a   1.000
_cell.length_b   1.000
_cell.length_c   1.000
_cell.angle_alpha   90.00
_cell.angle_beta   90.00
_cell.angle_gamma   90.00
#
_symmetry.space_group_name_H-M   'P 1'
#
loop_
_entity.id
_entity.type
_entity.pdbx_description
1 polymer ?
#
loop_
_entity_poly.entity_id
_entity_poly.type
_entity_poly.pdbx_seq_one_letter_code
_entity_poly.pdbx_strand_id
1 'polypeptide(L)'
;MSTRTTIQLASGAEGRWTNPGAARAVVCVNGGTAAAAPGTWSASLEWLVAKLGQQHPSLGLLEVRYRIKSWRRLELCIEDAEAAIAAAKAGGAGEVALLGFSMGGAVAVHVAADPAVSTVIALAPWFYDQLDLAPLDGRRLAVFHGALDRGLPGIPGVAPSLSRRGYELARARGIDAERTIIP
;
A
#
# COMPACT_ATOMS: atom_id res chain seq x y z
N MET A 1 -15.98 -19.17 3.42
CA MET A 1 -15.75 -18.21 2.32
C MET A 1 -15.65 -16.82 2.93
N SER A 2 -14.57 -16.08 2.68
CA SER A 2 -14.48 -14.69 3.15
C SER A 2 -15.50 -13.84 2.40
N THR A 3 -16.30 -13.05 3.13
CA THR A 3 -17.29 -12.13 2.55
C THR A 3 -16.55 -10.94 1.93
N ARG A 4 -16.93 -10.58 0.70
CA ARG A 4 -16.42 -9.38 0.01
C ARG A 4 -17.51 -8.34 -0.15
N THR A 5 -17.21 -7.09 0.16
CA THR A 5 -18.16 -5.97 0.05
C THR A 5 -17.46 -4.75 -0.52
N THR A 6 -17.98 -4.21 -1.62
CA THR A 6 -17.48 -2.97 -2.22
C THR A 6 -18.19 -1.76 -1.62
N ILE A 7 -17.43 -0.70 -1.39
CA ILE A 7 -17.91 0.61 -0.89
C ILE A 7 -17.37 1.73 -1.77
N GLN A 8 -18.10 2.84 -1.83
CA GLN A 8 -17.58 4.09 -2.37
C GLN A 8 -16.79 4.80 -1.27
N LEU A 9 -15.58 5.25 -1.58
CA LEU A 9 -14.76 6.07 -0.68
C LEU A 9 -15.13 7.55 -0.83
N ALA A 10 -14.89 8.33 0.22
CA ALA A 10 -15.20 9.76 0.23
C ALA A 10 -14.48 10.56 -0.87
N SER A 11 -13.33 10.09 -1.33
CA SER A 11 -12.59 10.69 -2.46
C SER A 11 -13.28 10.50 -3.81
N GLY A 12 -14.21 9.55 -3.92
CA GLY A 12 -14.80 9.07 -5.17
C GLY A 12 -14.14 7.80 -5.75
N ALA A 13 -13.09 7.28 -5.10
CA ALA A 13 -12.55 5.95 -5.39
C ALA A 13 -13.46 4.83 -4.85
N GLU A 14 -13.12 3.59 -5.16
CA GLU A 14 -13.80 2.42 -4.60
C GLU A 14 -12.88 1.67 -3.63
N GLY A 15 -13.47 1.16 -2.56
CA GLY A 15 -12.85 0.24 -1.62
C GLY A 15 -13.52 -1.12 -1.68
N ARG A 16 -12.78 -2.20 -1.51
CA ARG A 16 -13.35 -3.56 -1.38
C ARG A 16 -12.84 -4.24 -0.12
N TRP A 17 -13.76 -4.52 0.78
CA TRP A 17 -13.49 -5.25 2.00
C TRP A 17 -13.38 -6.75 1.76
N THR A 18 -12.48 -7.37 2.50
CA THR A 18 -12.51 -8.77 2.91
C THR A 18 -12.49 -8.79 4.44
N ASN A 19 -13.41 -9.54 5.07
CA ASN A 19 -13.59 -9.59 6.54
C ASN A 19 -13.81 -8.19 7.19
N PRO A 20 -14.84 -7.42 6.77
CA PRO A 20 -15.10 -6.09 7.33
C PRO A 20 -15.44 -6.14 8.84
N GLY A 21 -15.29 -5.00 9.54
CA GLY A 21 -15.68 -4.83 10.94
C GLY A 21 -14.66 -5.34 11.98
N ALA A 22 -13.46 -5.73 11.54
CA ALA A 22 -12.38 -6.11 12.43
C ALA A 22 -11.76 -4.89 13.15
N ALA A 23 -11.30 -5.09 14.39
CA ALA A 23 -10.63 -4.05 15.17
C ALA A 23 -9.25 -3.63 14.61
N ARG A 24 -8.67 -4.46 13.73
CA ARG A 24 -7.45 -4.15 12.97
C ARG A 24 -7.71 -4.31 11.48
N ALA A 25 -7.19 -3.37 10.69
CA ALA A 25 -7.35 -3.38 9.24
C ALA A 25 -6.01 -3.25 8.50
N VAL A 26 -5.94 -3.81 7.29
CA VAL A 26 -4.87 -3.54 6.32
C VAL A 26 -5.48 -2.85 5.12
N VAL A 27 -5.07 -1.60 4.87
CA VAL A 27 -5.45 -0.87 3.67
C VAL A 27 -4.44 -1.19 2.57
N CYS A 28 -4.91 -1.79 1.49
CA CYS A 28 -4.09 -2.33 0.40
C CYS A 28 -4.16 -1.41 -0.83
N VAL A 29 -3.05 -0.75 -1.14
CA VAL A 29 -2.95 0.27 -2.20
C VAL A 29 -2.08 -0.20 -3.36
N ASN A 30 -2.61 -0.05 -4.57
CA ASN A 30 -2.11 -0.68 -5.78
C ASN A 30 -0.92 0.08 -6.43
N GLY A 31 -0.27 -0.53 -7.41
CA GLY A 31 0.61 0.15 -8.35
C GLY A 31 -0.14 1.05 -9.33
N GLY A 32 0.62 1.82 -10.12
CA GLY A 32 0.08 2.72 -11.14
C GLY A 32 0.87 2.65 -12.44
N THR A 33 0.55 3.54 -13.38
CA THR A 33 1.19 3.62 -14.69
C THR A 33 1.68 5.03 -15.02
N ALA A 34 2.55 5.15 -16.03
CA ALA A 34 3.02 6.46 -16.50
C ALA A 34 1.86 7.28 -17.09
N ALA A 35 1.04 6.64 -17.91
CA ALA A 35 -0.18 7.21 -18.43
C ALA A 35 -1.26 7.22 -17.34
N ALA A 36 -2.10 8.26 -17.35
CA ALA A 36 -3.33 8.27 -16.58
C ALA A 36 -4.26 7.19 -17.12
N ALA A 37 -4.71 6.31 -16.23
CA ALA A 37 -5.65 5.24 -16.55
C ALA A 37 -6.64 5.07 -15.39
N PRO A 38 -7.87 4.57 -15.66
CA PRO A 38 -8.78 4.20 -14.59
C PRO A 38 -8.13 3.21 -13.60
N GLY A 39 -8.46 3.34 -12.32
CA GLY A 39 -8.00 2.36 -11.33
C GLY A 39 -8.54 0.96 -11.62
N THR A 40 -7.75 -0.03 -11.23
CA THR A 40 -8.05 -1.45 -11.40
C THR A 40 -7.84 -2.18 -10.08
N TRP A 41 -8.60 -3.24 -9.84
CA TRP A 41 -8.22 -4.26 -8.86
C TRP A 41 -6.94 -4.94 -9.36
N SER A 42 -5.92 -5.08 -8.50
CA SER A 42 -4.67 -5.73 -8.89
C SER A 42 -4.75 -7.21 -8.65
N ALA A 43 -4.57 -8.02 -9.70
CA ALA A 43 -4.57 -9.47 -9.57
C ALA A 43 -3.58 -9.97 -8.50
N SER A 44 -2.41 -9.33 -8.36
CA SER A 44 -1.41 -9.68 -7.35
C SER A 44 -1.91 -9.38 -5.93
N LEU A 45 -2.51 -8.21 -5.72
CA LEU A 45 -3.09 -7.87 -4.42
C LEU A 45 -4.34 -8.69 -4.13
N GLU A 46 -5.19 -8.95 -5.13
CA GLU A 46 -6.40 -9.76 -5.00
C GLU A 46 -6.10 -11.17 -4.52
N TRP A 47 -5.06 -11.79 -5.11
CA TRP A 47 -4.59 -13.09 -4.69
C TRP A 47 -4.05 -13.06 -3.26
N LEU A 48 -3.23 -12.07 -2.93
CA LEU A 48 -2.62 -11.94 -1.61
C LEU A 48 -3.69 -11.69 -0.53
N VAL A 49 -4.60 -10.75 -0.76
CA VAL A 49 -5.72 -10.42 0.12
C VAL A 49 -6.64 -11.61 0.32
N ALA A 50 -6.92 -12.39 -0.75
CA ALA A 50 -7.70 -13.61 -0.61
C ALA A 50 -7.02 -14.64 0.31
N LYS A 51 -5.71 -14.83 0.16
CA LYS A 51 -4.92 -15.74 1.00
C LYS A 51 -4.86 -15.27 2.45
N LEU A 52 -4.49 -14.01 2.67
CA LEU A 52 -4.42 -13.40 4.00
C LEU A 52 -5.78 -13.40 4.69
N GLY A 53 -6.86 -13.08 3.99
CA GLY A 53 -8.21 -13.05 4.55
C GLY A 53 -8.72 -14.44 4.97
N GLN A 54 -8.26 -15.50 4.31
CA GLN A 54 -8.54 -16.89 4.73
C GLN A 54 -7.71 -17.31 5.93
N GLN A 55 -6.43 -16.94 5.97
CA GLN A 55 -5.49 -17.32 7.04
C GLN A 55 -5.69 -16.48 8.32
N HIS A 56 -6.19 -15.26 8.18
CA HIS A 56 -6.37 -14.30 9.25
C HIS A 56 -7.80 -13.71 9.23
N PRO A 57 -8.83 -14.50 9.61
CA PRO A 57 -10.22 -14.06 9.58
C PRO A 57 -10.54 -12.88 10.52
N SER A 58 -9.68 -12.61 11.50
CA SER A 58 -9.79 -11.48 12.42
C SER A 58 -9.17 -10.17 11.91
N LEU A 59 -8.61 -10.16 10.69
CA LEU A 59 -8.08 -8.97 10.04
C LEU A 59 -9.01 -8.50 8.93
N GLY A 60 -9.39 -7.24 8.98
CA GLY A 60 -10.07 -6.58 7.87
C GLY A 60 -9.06 -6.19 6.79
N LEU A 61 -9.35 -6.47 5.53
CA LEU A 61 -8.49 -6.11 4.41
C LEU A 61 -9.29 -5.21 3.47
N LEU A 62 -8.86 -3.98 3.28
CA LEU A 62 -9.50 -2.99 2.41
C LEU A 62 -8.64 -2.72 1.19
N GLU A 63 -8.99 -3.34 0.06
CA GLU A 63 -8.36 -3.04 -1.23
C GLU A 63 -8.86 -1.71 -1.76
N VAL A 64 -7.97 -0.90 -2.34
CA VAL A 64 -8.30 0.38 -2.96
C VAL A 64 -8.22 0.28 -4.48
N ARG A 65 -9.31 0.65 -5.16
CA ARG A 65 -9.32 0.95 -6.59
C ARG A 65 -9.32 2.46 -6.78
N TYR A 66 -8.16 3.00 -7.13
CA TYR A 66 -7.98 4.44 -7.37
C TYR A 66 -8.98 5.01 -8.37
N ARG A 67 -9.25 6.32 -8.28
CA ARG A 67 -9.92 7.06 -9.36
C ARG A 67 -9.07 7.03 -10.63
N ILE A 68 -7.79 7.35 -10.48
CA ILE A 68 -6.79 7.37 -11.57
C ILE A 68 -5.51 6.70 -11.06
N LYS A 69 -5.05 5.62 -11.70
CA LYS A 69 -3.79 4.95 -11.33
C LYS A 69 -2.62 5.53 -12.12
N SER A 70 -2.01 6.61 -11.62
CA SER A 70 -0.79 7.12 -12.26
C SER A 70 0.13 7.81 -11.28
N TRP A 71 1.43 7.54 -11.40
CA TRP A 71 2.44 8.23 -10.61
C TRP A 71 2.63 9.70 -11.05
N ARG A 72 2.07 10.09 -12.21
CA ARG A 72 1.97 11.51 -12.60
C ARG A 72 0.79 12.23 -11.94
N ARG A 73 -0.10 11.48 -11.29
CA ARG A 73 -1.28 11.94 -10.55
C ARG A 73 -1.27 11.34 -9.13
N LEU A 74 -0.06 11.28 -8.54
CA LEU A 74 0.16 10.61 -7.27
C LEU A 74 -0.70 11.22 -6.15
N GLU A 75 -0.95 12.52 -6.22
CA GLU A 75 -1.82 13.26 -5.31
C GLU A 75 -3.23 12.66 -5.22
N LEU A 76 -3.83 12.27 -6.35
CA LEU A 76 -5.15 11.64 -6.35
C LEU A 76 -5.12 10.25 -5.71
N CYS A 77 -4.02 9.52 -5.88
CA CYS A 77 -3.82 8.20 -5.28
C CYS A 77 -3.62 8.30 -3.76
N ILE A 78 -2.97 9.37 -3.30
CA ILE A 78 -2.79 9.70 -1.89
C ILE A 78 -4.15 10.00 -1.26
N GLU A 79 -4.94 10.90 -1.85
CA GLU A 79 -6.31 11.22 -1.40
C GLU A 79 -7.21 9.96 -1.31
N ASP A 80 -7.07 9.04 -2.28
CA ASP A 80 -7.81 7.77 -2.28
C ASP A 80 -7.41 6.83 -1.13
N ALA A 81 -6.11 6.82 -0.79
CA ALA A 81 -5.60 6.04 0.33
C ALA A 81 -5.99 6.64 1.69
N GLU A 82 -5.97 7.97 1.81
CA GLU A 82 -6.48 8.69 3.00
C GLU A 82 -7.97 8.40 3.23
N ALA A 83 -8.78 8.46 2.17
CA ALA A 83 -10.20 8.11 2.26
C ALA A 83 -10.43 6.65 2.65
N ALA A 84 -9.55 5.74 2.24
CA ALA A 84 -9.61 4.33 2.65
C ALA A 84 -9.23 4.15 4.13
N ILE A 85 -8.21 4.85 4.64
CA ILE A 85 -7.87 4.86 6.07
C ILE A 85 -9.05 5.39 6.90
N ALA A 86 -9.66 6.48 6.45
CA ALA A 86 -10.85 7.05 7.11
C ALA A 86 -12.03 6.05 7.12
N ALA A 87 -12.27 5.35 6.00
CA ALA A 87 -13.30 4.31 5.92
C ALA A 87 -13.01 3.11 6.84
N ALA A 88 -11.74 2.69 6.97
CA ALA A 88 -11.34 1.64 7.90
C ALA A 88 -11.61 2.04 9.37
N LYS A 89 -11.24 3.27 9.75
CA LYS A 89 -11.51 3.82 11.09
C LYS A 89 -13.01 3.92 11.38
N ALA A 90 -13.79 4.42 10.41
CA ALA A 90 -15.25 4.47 10.52
C ALA A 90 -15.89 3.08 10.64
N GLY A 91 -15.26 2.05 10.05
CA GLY A 91 -15.63 0.65 10.18
C GLY A 91 -15.21 -0.02 11.49
N GLY A 92 -14.59 0.72 12.42
CA GLY A 92 -14.20 0.23 13.75
C GLY A 92 -12.73 -0.20 13.89
N ALA A 93 -11.89 -0.01 12.87
CA ALA A 93 -10.47 -0.31 12.99
C ALA A 93 -9.77 0.73 13.88
N GLY A 94 -9.22 0.29 15.02
CA GLY A 94 -8.40 1.11 15.92
C GLY A 94 -6.92 1.13 15.55
N GLU A 95 -6.47 0.17 14.75
CA GLU A 95 -5.11 0.05 14.24
C GLU A 95 -5.13 -0.34 12.76
N VAL A 96 -4.31 0.35 11.96
CA VAL A 96 -4.22 0.18 10.52
C VAL A 96 -2.78 -0.13 10.12
N ALA A 97 -2.61 -1.14 9.27
CA ALA A 97 -1.40 -1.31 8.48
C ALA A 97 -1.67 -0.90 7.03
N LEU A 98 -0.65 -0.39 6.35
CA LEU A 98 -0.70 -0.07 4.94
C LEU A 98 0.08 -1.12 4.15
N LEU A 99 -0.52 -1.69 3.12
CA LEU A 99 0.15 -2.60 2.21
C LEU A 99 0.21 -1.96 0.82
N GLY A 100 1.39 -1.52 0.42
CA GLY A 100 1.60 -0.79 -0.82
C GLY A 100 2.40 -1.58 -1.84
N PHE A 101 1.88 -1.75 -3.06
CA PHE A 101 2.59 -2.42 -4.16
C PHE A 101 3.14 -1.42 -5.18
N SER A 102 4.42 -1.51 -5.53
CA SER A 102 5.07 -0.63 -6.52
C SER A 102 4.85 0.86 -6.19
N MET A 103 4.18 1.64 -7.06
CA MET A 103 3.76 3.02 -6.78
C MET A 103 2.97 3.14 -5.45
N GLY A 104 2.16 2.14 -5.12
CA GLY A 104 1.42 2.08 -3.87
C GLY A 104 2.32 2.09 -2.64
N GLY A 105 3.59 1.68 -2.75
CA GLY A 105 4.59 1.83 -1.70
C GLY A 105 4.85 3.30 -1.36
N ALA A 106 5.01 4.17 -2.37
CA ALA A 106 5.14 5.61 -2.15
C ALA A 106 3.83 6.21 -1.59
N VAL A 107 2.68 5.80 -2.13
CA VAL A 107 1.37 6.24 -1.61
C VAL A 107 1.22 5.89 -0.14
N ALA A 108 1.57 4.65 0.25
CA ALA A 108 1.51 4.20 1.64
C ALA A 108 2.43 5.03 2.55
N VAL A 109 3.63 5.40 2.09
CA VAL A 109 4.52 6.30 2.86
C VAL A 109 3.86 7.66 3.06
N HIS A 110 3.34 8.30 2.00
CA HIS A 110 2.72 9.63 2.11
C HIS A 110 1.60 9.70 3.16
N VAL A 111 0.81 8.63 3.29
CA VAL A 111 -0.33 8.58 4.23
C VAL A 111 -0.01 7.95 5.59
N ALA A 112 1.25 7.56 5.83
CA ALA A 112 1.65 6.87 7.06
C ALA A 112 1.60 7.75 8.32
N ALA A 113 1.50 9.07 8.15
CA ALA A 113 1.37 10.01 9.26
C ALA A 113 0.00 9.94 9.99
N ASP A 114 -1.01 9.24 9.44
CA ASP A 114 -2.28 9.06 10.17
C ASP A 114 -2.02 8.33 11.50
N PRO A 115 -2.57 8.83 12.64
CA PRO A 115 -2.32 8.24 13.95
C PRO A 115 -2.75 6.77 14.12
N ALA A 116 -3.69 6.28 13.30
CA ALA A 116 -4.11 4.88 13.33
C ALA A 116 -3.09 3.96 12.63
N VAL A 117 -2.17 4.51 11.83
CA VAL A 117 -1.20 3.72 11.08
C VAL A 117 -0.01 3.34 11.97
N SER A 118 0.19 2.04 12.17
CA SER A 118 1.33 1.50 12.93
C SER A 118 2.45 0.96 12.03
N THR A 119 2.10 0.48 10.83
CA THR A 119 3.03 -0.27 9.97
C THR A 119 2.80 0.03 8.48
N VAL A 120 3.88 0.18 7.72
CA VAL A 120 3.89 0.15 6.25
C VAL A 120 4.58 -1.11 5.76
N ILE A 121 3.87 -1.91 4.97
CA ILE A 121 4.33 -3.11 4.27
C ILE A 121 4.46 -2.76 2.79
N ALA A 122 5.69 -2.69 2.30
CA ALA A 122 6.03 -2.18 0.99
C ALA A 122 6.50 -3.32 0.08
N LEU A 123 5.70 -3.67 -0.93
CA LEU A 123 5.93 -4.77 -1.86
C LEU A 123 6.46 -4.23 -3.20
N ALA A 124 7.68 -4.61 -3.56
CA ALA A 124 8.41 -4.10 -4.71
C ALA A 124 8.32 -2.55 -4.85
N PRO A 125 8.53 -1.78 -3.77
CA PRO A 125 8.05 -0.41 -3.71
C PRO A 125 8.85 0.53 -4.60
N TRP A 126 8.13 1.45 -5.24
CA TRP A 126 8.72 2.58 -5.94
C TRP A 126 9.02 3.72 -4.95
N PHE A 127 10.17 3.64 -4.27
CA PHE A 127 10.70 4.74 -3.47
C PHE A 127 11.56 5.64 -4.35
N TYR A 128 10.94 6.67 -4.91
CA TYR A 128 11.62 7.66 -5.74
C TYR A 128 12.55 8.55 -4.92
N ASP A 129 13.52 9.18 -5.58
CA ASP A 129 14.66 9.85 -4.93
C ASP A 129 14.28 10.96 -3.96
N GLN A 130 13.19 11.68 -4.22
CA GLN A 130 12.69 12.79 -3.40
C GLN A 130 11.52 12.38 -2.49
N LEU A 131 11.29 11.08 -2.29
CA LEU A 131 10.23 10.63 -1.38
C LEU A 131 10.62 11.01 0.06
N ASP A 132 9.81 11.86 0.69
CA ASP A 132 9.94 12.15 2.10
C ASP A 132 9.51 10.94 2.93
N LEU A 133 10.37 10.53 3.86
CA LEU A 133 10.14 9.40 4.77
C LEU A 133 9.71 9.87 6.17
N ALA A 134 9.62 11.18 6.44
CA ALA A 134 9.13 11.71 7.70
C ALA A 134 7.75 11.16 8.14
N PRO A 135 6.80 10.87 7.24
CA PRO A 135 5.54 10.23 7.63
C PRO A 135 5.68 8.86 8.32
N LEU A 136 6.83 8.19 8.18
CA LEU A 136 7.14 6.92 8.84
C LEU A 136 7.70 7.08 10.26
N ASP A 137 7.87 8.29 10.77
CA ASP A 137 8.43 8.52 12.10
C ASP A 137 7.59 7.85 13.20
N GLY A 138 8.23 6.94 13.95
CA GLY A 138 7.57 6.13 14.98
C GLY A 138 6.71 4.98 14.44
N ARG A 139 6.79 4.65 13.14
CA ARG A 139 6.11 3.51 12.51
C ARG A 139 7.13 2.43 12.15
N ARG A 140 6.63 1.22 11.89
CA ARG A 140 7.42 0.13 11.33
C ARG A 140 7.36 0.12 9.81
N LEU A 141 8.48 -0.16 9.14
CA LEU A 141 8.57 -0.35 7.70
C LEU A 141 9.06 -1.76 7.36
N ALA A 142 8.26 -2.54 6.64
CA ALA A 142 8.66 -3.85 6.13
C ALA A 142 8.72 -3.84 4.60
N VAL A 143 9.92 -4.01 4.03
CA VAL A 143 10.12 -3.99 2.58
C VAL A 143 10.33 -5.42 2.06
N PHE A 144 9.59 -5.82 1.03
CA PHE A 144 9.78 -7.07 0.31
C PHE A 144 10.04 -6.78 -1.17
N HIS A 145 11.11 -7.30 -1.75
CA HIS A 145 11.45 -7.05 -3.15
C HIS A 145 11.99 -8.29 -3.85
N GLY A 146 11.50 -8.61 -5.05
CA GLY A 146 12.07 -9.68 -5.88
C GLY A 146 13.46 -9.33 -6.42
N ALA A 147 14.43 -10.24 -6.29
CA ALA A 147 15.81 -10.03 -6.71
C ALA A 147 15.96 -9.72 -8.21
N LEU A 148 15.00 -10.19 -9.01
CA LEU A 148 15.00 -10.04 -10.47
C LEU A 148 14.11 -8.91 -10.98
N ASP A 149 13.39 -8.20 -10.11
CA ASP A 149 12.48 -7.11 -10.51
C ASP A 149 13.25 -6.00 -11.23
N ARG A 150 12.79 -5.63 -12.41
CA ARG A 150 13.34 -4.56 -13.23
C ARG A 150 12.37 -4.24 -14.35
N GLY A 151 12.37 -2.98 -14.78
CA GLY A 151 11.72 -2.62 -16.04
C GLY A 151 12.41 -3.34 -17.20
N LEU A 152 11.63 -3.90 -18.11
CA LEU A 152 12.07 -4.38 -19.43
C LEU A 152 11.33 -3.56 -20.50
N PRO A 153 11.77 -3.55 -21.77
CA PRO A 153 11.03 -2.87 -22.82
C PRO A 153 9.55 -3.31 -22.86
N GLY A 154 8.64 -2.38 -22.59
CA GLY A 154 7.19 -2.64 -22.53
C GLY A 154 6.68 -3.30 -21.25
N ILE A 155 7.54 -3.69 -20.30
CA ILE A 155 7.17 -4.32 -19.03
C ILE A 155 7.59 -3.39 -17.89
N PRO A 156 6.63 -2.82 -17.13
CA PRO A 156 6.97 -2.00 -15.97
C PRO A 156 7.64 -2.85 -14.89
N GLY A 157 8.56 -2.26 -14.14
CA GLY A 157 9.23 -2.92 -13.02
C GLY A 157 10.03 -1.92 -12.20
N VAL A 158 10.39 -2.32 -10.98
CA VAL A 158 11.12 -1.47 -10.03
C VAL A 158 12.41 -2.18 -9.66
N ALA A 159 13.56 -1.59 -9.97
CA ALA A 159 14.82 -2.21 -9.61
C ALA A 159 14.98 -2.27 -8.06
N PRO A 160 15.47 -3.39 -7.49
CA PRO A 160 15.71 -3.54 -6.06
C PRO A 160 16.62 -2.47 -5.44
N SER A 161 17.43 -1.78 -6.26
CA SER A 161 18.26 -0.66 -5.82
C SER A 161 17.42 0.50 -5.26
N LEU A 162 16.22 0.75 -5.79
CA LEU A 162 15.34 1.81 -5.29
C LEU A 162 14.82 1.48 -3.88
N SER A 163 14.30 0.26 -3.69
CA SER A 163 13.82 -0.15 -2.37
C SER A 163 14.95 -0.27 -1.35
N ARG A 164 16.17 -0.65 -1.79
CA ARG A 164 17.36 -0.63 -0.93
C ARG A 164 17.68 0.78 -0.44
N ARG A 165 17.71 1.77 -1.35
CA ARG A 165 18.00 3.15 -1.00
C ARG A 165 16.97 3.72 -0.01
N GLY A 166 15.68 3.53 -0.28
CA GLY A 166 14.64 4.01 0.63
C GLY A 166 14.68 3.30 2.00
N TYR A 167 14.99 2.01 2.04
CA TYR A 167 15.24 1.28 3.29
C TYR A 167 16.45 1.84 4.07
N GLU A 168 17.58 2.09 3.40
CA GLU A 168 18.78 2.66 4.04
C GLU A 168 18.51 4.06 4.60
N LEU A 169 17.77 4.89 3.87
CA LEU A 169 17.33 6.21 4.35
C LEU A 169 16.40 6.10 5.55
N ALA A 170 15.46 5.13 5.55
CA ALA A 170 14.57 4.89 6.68
C ALA A 170 15.37 4.50 7.94
N ARG A 171 16.33 3.57 7.80
CA ARG A 171 17.23 3.17 8.90
C ARG A 171 18.07 4.32 9.42
N ALA A 172 18.62 5.15 8.53
CA ALA A 172 19.42 6.32 8.91
C ALA A 172 18.59 7.37 9.69
N ARG A 173 17.28 7.44 9.44
CA ARG A 173 16.33 8.28 10.19
C ARG A 173 15.92 7.68 11.53
N GLY A 174 16.29 6.43 11.83
CA GLY A 174 15.92 5.73 13.06
C GLY A 174 14.56 5.02 13.00
N ILE A 175 13.99 4.85 11.81
CA ILE A 175 12.75 4.07 11.61
C ILE A 175 13.06 2.58 11.83
N ASP A 176 12.16 1.87 12.52
CA ASP A 176 12.20 0.41 12.62
C ASP A 176 11.87 -0.21 11.26
N ALA A 177 12.91 -0.35 10.44
CA ALA A 177 12.79 -0.88 9.10
C ALA A 177 13.46 -2.25 8.97
N GLU A 178 12.80 -3.15 8.23
CA GLU A 178 13.34 -4.42 7.74
C GLU A 178 13.23 -4.50 6.22
N ARG A 179 14.13 -5.27 5.59
CA ARG A 179 14.11 -5.50 4.15
C ARG A 179 14.45 -6.94 3.81
N THR A 180 13.56 -7.56 3.04
CA THR A 180 13.64 -8.94 2.58
C THR A 180 13.74 -8.97 1.06
N ILE A 181 14.77 -9.66 0.53
CA ILE A 181 14.88 -9.98 -0.88
C ILE A 181 14.30 -11.36 -1.13
N ILE A 182 13.36 -11.46 -2.08
CA ILE A 182 12.82 -12.72 -2.57
C ILE A 182 13.69 -13.16 -3.76
N PRO A 183 14.34 -14.33 -3.70
CA PRO A 183 15.25 -14.80 -4.75
C PRO A 183 14.54 -15.02 -6.10
#